data_AF-A0AAV3QNQ0-F1
#
_entry.id   AF-A0AAV3QNQ0-F1
#
_cell.length_a   1.000
_cell.length_b   1.000
_cell.length_c   1.000
_cell.angle_alpha   90.00
_cell.angle_beta   90.00
_cell.angle_gamma   90.00
#
_symmetry.space_group_name_H-M   'P 1'
#
loop_
_entity.id
_entity.type
_entity.pdbx_description
1 polymer ?
#
loop_
_entity_poly.entity_id
_entity_poly.type
_entity_poly.pdbx_seq_one_letter_code
_entity_poly.pdbx_strand_id
1 'polypeptide(L)' 'MQSDSKKGTWVNELPIVLWSLRTTPSRVIGETPFSLVYGSEAVLPVEAGLPTYRQIWFSEDENDHRMREQLNLLNELRD' A
#
# COMPACT_ATOMS: atom_id res chain seq x y z
N MET A 1 17.25 27.19 14.48
CA MET A 1 17.43 25.96 13.68
C MET A 1 16.06 25.29 13.54
N GLN A 2 15.30 25.63 12.50
CA GLN A 2 13.98 25.04 12.20
C GLN A 2 13.92 24.89 10.68
N SER A 3 14.41 23.79 10.11
CA SER A 3 14.31 23.57 8.66
C SER A 3 14.03 22.14 8.21
N ASP A 4 13.95 21.14 9.10
CA ASP A 4 13.76 19.74 8.67
C ASP A 4 12.42 19.10 9.08
N SER A 5 11.48 19.84 9.67
CA SER A 5 10.19 19.28 10.11
C SER A 5 9.16 19.00 8.99
N LYS A 6 9.48 19.23 7.71
CA LYS A 6 8.54 19.06 6.58
C LYS A 6 8.97 18.06 5.50
N LYS A 7 10.19 17.51 5.58
CA LYS A 7 10.68 16.50 4.62
C LYS A 7 10.23 15.11 5.06
N GLY A 8 8.98 14.73 4.77
CA GLY A 8 8.52 13.37 5.09
C GLY A 8 7.00 13.19 5.13
N THR A 9 6.23 14.27 5.17
CA THR A 9 4.77 14.19 5.28
C THR A 9 4.09 13.57 4.06
N TRP A 10 4.73 13.61 2.87
CA TRP A 10 4.17 13.06 1.63
C TRP A 10 3.95 11.54 1.68
N VAL A 11 4.76 10.80 2.45
CA VAL A 11 4.64 9.34 2.58
C VAL A 11 3.30 8.96 3.21
N ASN A 12 2.80 9.78 4.13
CA ASN A 12 1.52 9.57 4.78
C ASN A 12 0.34 9.80 3.82
N GLU A 13 0.51 10.66 2.81
CA GLU A 13 -0.52 10.96 1.80
C GLU A 13 -0.49 10.00 0.60
N LEU A 14 0.63 9.31 0.38
CA LEU A 14 0.85 8.43 -0.76
C LEU A 14 -0.26 7.38 -0.95
N PRO A 15 -0.78 6.70 0.09
CA PRO A 15 -1.86 5.73 -0.08
C PRO A 15 -3.14 6.35 -0.66
N ILE A 16 -3.50 7.56 -0.20
CA ILE A 16 -4.70 8.29 -0.63
C ILE A 16 -4.54 8.75 -2.09
N VAL A 17 -3.36 9.26 -2.43
CA VAL A 17 -3.05 9.69 -3.81
C VAL A 17 -3.13 8.50 -4.77
N LEU A 18 -2.51 7.37 -4.43
CA LEU A 18 -2.56 6.16 -5.26
C LEU A 18 -3.98 5.61 -5.40
N TRP A 19 -4.78 5.68 -4.34
CA TRP A 19 -6.20 5.29 -4.39
C TRP A 19 -6.95 6.16 -5.41
N SER A 20 -6.89 7.48 -5.26
CA SER A 20 -7.59 8.41 -6.17
C SER A 20 -7.19 8.22 -7.64
N LEU A 21 -5.90 7.98 -7.91
CA LEU A 21 -5.43 7.73 -9.27
C LEU A 21 -6.04 6.45 -9.87
N ARG A 22 -6.25 5.41 -9.07
CA ARG A 22 -6.77 4.11 -9.52
C ARG A 22 -8.29 4.10 -9.69
N THR A 23 -9.00 4.87 -8.87
CA THR A 23 -10.47 4.82 -8.78
C THR A 23 -11.17 6.05 -9.37
N THR A 24 -10.44 7.04 -9.88
CA THR A 24 -11.05 8.17 -10.58
C THR A 24 -11.14 7.87 -12.07
N PRO A 25 -12.32 8.05 -12.69
CA PRO A 25 -12.45 7.91 -14.13
C PRO A 25 -11.51 8.85 -14.88
N SER A 26 -10.77 8.33 -15.86
CA SER A 26 -9.94 9.17 -16.71
C SER A 26 -10.82 10.05 -17.60
N ARG A 27 -10.48 11.33 -17.73
CA ARG A 27 -11.20 12.25 -18.64
C ARG A 27 -11.21 11.78 -20.10
N VAL A 28 -10.22 10.98 -20.50
CA VAL A 28 -10.07 10.51 -21.89
C VAL A 28 -10.87 9.23 -22.14
N ILE A 29 -10.91 8.32 -21.15
CA ILE A 29 -11.46 6.95 -21.33
C ILE A 29 -12.87 6.85 -20.72
N GLY A 30 -13.23 7.70 -19.77
CA GLY A 30 -14.50 7.64 -19.03
C GLY A 30 -14.57 6.53 -17.98
N GLU A 31 -13.61 5.62 -17.99
CA GLU A 31 -13.48 4.48 -17.07
C GLU A 31 -12.31 4.67 -16.10
N THR A 32 -12.33 3.94 -14.98
CA THR A 32 -11.24 3.97 -13.99
C THR A 32 -10.09 3.06 -14.44
N PRO A 33 -8.82 3.40 -14.14
CA PRO A 33 -7.71 2.49 -14.40
C PRO A 33 -7.89 1.12 -13.73
N PHE A 34 -8.55 1.07 -12.57
CA PHE A 34 -8.86 -0.18 -11.89
C PHE A 34 -9.84 -1.05 -12.69
N SER A 35 -10.94 -0.47 -13.19
CA SER A 35 -11.94 -1.22 -13.97
C SER A 35 -11.34 -1.78 -15.26
N LEU A 36 -10.39 -1.07 -15.88
CA LEU A 36 -9.70 -1.54 -17.08
C LEU A 36 -8.79 -2.75 -16.82
N VAL A 37 -8.18 -2.86 -15.63
CA VAL A 37 -7.27 -3.97 -15.30
C VAL A 37 -8.03 -5.18 -14.79
N TYR A 38 -9.04 -4.96 -13.94
CA TYR A 38 -9.74 -6.04 -13.24
C TYR A 38 -11.13 -6.36 -13.81
N GLY A 39 -11.63 -5.56 -14.75
CA GLY A 39 -12.94 -5.76 -15.38
C GLY A 39 -14.14 -5.35 -14.53
N SER A 40 -13.93 -4.74 -13.36
CA SER A 40 -14.98 -4.30 -12.44
C SER A 40 -14.55 -3.05 -11.68
N GLU A 41 -15.52 -2.26 -11.22
CA GLU A 41 -15.25 -1.06 -10.43
C GLU A 41 -14.60 -1.37 -9.07
N ALA A 42 -13.73 -0.48 -8.59
CA ALA A 42 -13.10 -0.62 -7.28
C ALA A 42 -14.12 -0.43 -6.16
N VAL A 43 -14.27 -1.43 -5.29
CA VAL A 43 -15.02 -1.30 -4.04
C VAL A 43 -14.03 -0.98 -2.93
N LEU A 44 -14.31 0.07 -2.15
CA LEU A 44 -13.48 0.43 -1.00
C LEU A 44 -13.55 -0.72 0.04
N PRO A 45 -12.44 -1.40 0.35
CA PRO A 45 -12.41 -2.40 1.40
C PRO A 45 -12.64 -1.74 2.78
N VAL A 46 -13.27 -2.45 3.72
CA VAL A 46 -13.52 -1.95 5.09
C VAL A 46 -12.23 -1.55 5.80
N GLU A 47 -11.16 -2.27 5.50
CA GLU A 47 -9.79 -2.06 5.96
C GLU A 47 -9.19 -0.71 5.54
N ALA A 48 -9.77 -0.03 4.54
CA ALA A 48 -9.36 1.33 4.18
C ALA A 48 -9.89 2.38 5.18
N GLY A 49 -11.01 2.10 5.85
CA GLY A 49 -11.58 2.96 6.89
C GLY A 49 -11.18 2.55 8.31
N LEU A 50 -10.70 1.32 8.50
CA LEU A 50 -10.34 0.76 9.79
C LEU A 50 -8.92 0.16 9.74
N PRO A 51 -8.03 0.53 10.66
CA PRO A 51 -6.70 -0.05 10.68
C PRO A 51 -6.81 -1.56 10.93
N THR A 52 -6.18 -2.34 10.07
CA THR A 52 -6.12 -3.79 10.20
C THR A 52 -5.31 -4.18 11.44
N TYR A 53 -5.51 -5.40 11.95
CA TYR A 53 -4.68 -5.95 13.04
C TYR A 53 -3.18 -5.81 12.74
N ARG A 54 -2.77 -6.03 11.48
CA ARG A 54 -1.38 -5.90 11.04
C ARG A 54 -0.85 -4.47 11.10
N GLN A 55 -1.71 -3.47 10.89
CA GLN A 55 -1.34 -2.05 11.00
C GLN A 55 -1.30 -1.59 12.47
N ILE A 56 -2.25 -2.03 13.29
CA ILE A 56 -2.30 -1.66 14.72
C ILE A 56 -1.08 -2.22 15.46
N TRP A 57 -0.71 -3.46 15.17
CA TRP A 57 0.38 -4.18 15.83
C TRP A 57 1.64 -4.26 14.97
N PHE A 58 1.82 -3.30 14.05
CA PHE A 58 3.00 -3.25 13.21
C PHE A 58 4.26 -3.04 14.07
N SER A 59 5.26 -3.90 13.86
CA SER A 59 6.60 -3.77 14.40
C SER A 59 7.59 -3.97 13.26
N GLU A 60 8.46 -2.98 13.07
CA GLU A 60 9.48 -3.00 12.00
C GLU A 60 10.48 -4.13 12.24
N ASP A 61 10.96 -4.30 13.47
CA ASP A 61 11.91 -5.36 13.84
C ASP A 61 11.36 -6.76 13.56
N GLU A 62 10.09 -6.99 13.94
CA GLU A 62 9.41 -8.26 13.71
C GLU A 62 9.17 -8.50 12.21
N ASN A 63 8.76 -7.46 11.47
CA ASN A 63 8.57 -7.56 10.03
C ASN A 63 9.88 -7.90 9.31
N ASP A 64 10.98 -7.27 9.70
CA ASP A 64 12.31 -7.52 9.16
C ASP A 64 12.83 -8.92 9.50
N HIS A 65 12.60 -9.39 10.73
CA HIS A 65 12.94 -10.75 11.12
C HIS A 65 12.18 -11.77 10.27
N ARG A 66 10.87 -11.64 10.17
CA ARG A 66 10.02 -12.52 9.36
C ARG A 66 10.37 -12.48 7.87
N MET A 67 10.72 -11.32 7.35
CA MET A 67 11.18 -11.19 5.96
C MET A 67 12.46 -11.99 5.71
N ARG A 68 13.42 -11.95 6.64
CA ARG A 68 14.66 -12.75 6.56
C ARG A 68 14.36 -14.25 6.64
N GLU A 69 13.47 -14.69 7.51
CA GLU A 69 13.06 -16.10 7.60
C GLU A 69 12.41 -16.59 6.29
N GLN A 70 11.50 -15.80 5.71
CA GLN A 70 10.89 -16.16 4.43
C GLN A 70 11.91 -16.28 3.29
N LEU A 71 12.90 -15.39 3.25
CA LEU A 71 13.98 -15.46 2.27
C LEU A 71 14.86 -16.70 2.48
N ASN A 72 15.13 -17.09 3.72
CA ASN A 72 15.86 -18.32 4.03
C ASN A 72 15.08 -19.56 3.58
N LEU A 73 13.79 -19.66 3.91
CA LEU A 73 12.90 -20.74 3.45
C LEU A 73 12.87 -20.85 1.92
N LEU A 74 12.79 -19.72 1.21
CA LEU A 74 12.81 -19.72 -0.26
C LEU A 74 14.16 -20.18 -0.83
N ASN A 75 15.26 -19.86 -0.16
CA ASN A 75 16.58 -20.36 -0.55
C ASN A 75 16.69 -21.86 -0.30
N GLU A 76 16.22 -22.35 0.85
CA GLU A 76 16.22 -23.78 1.19
C GLU A 76 15.38 -24.63 0.23
N LEU A 77 14.25 -24.11 -0.28
CA LEU A 77 13.44 -24.81 -1.30
C LEU A 77 14.07 -24.82 -2.69
N ARG A 78 15.08 -23.98 -2.94
CA ARG A 78 15.78 -23.88 -4.23
C ARG A 78 17.00 -24.80 -4.30
N ASP A 79 17.56 -25.17 -3.15
CA ASP A 79 18.68 -26.11 -3.00
C ASP A 79 18.19 -27.57 -2.99
#